data_AF-A0A9P1HJI6-F1
#
_entry.id   AF-A0A9P1HJI6-F1
#
_cell.length_a   1.000
_cell.length_b   1.000
_cell.length_c   1.000
_cell.angle_alpha   90.00
_cell.angle_beta   90.00
_cell.angle_gamma   90.00
#
_symmetry.space_group_name_H-M   'P 1'
#
loop_
_entity.id
_entity.type
_entity.pdbx_description
1 polymer ?
#
loop_
_entity_poly.entity_id
_entity_poly.type
_entity_poly.pdbx_seq_one_letter_code
_entity_poly.pdbx_strand_id
1 'polypeptide(L)'
;MSEKGRLVNEFESYFYEFSPRGFTDGVYNAIIDSWSESVGIHLEDPQLASLVGNKSFQSGLLGFLFRSECKFKTILNNFTDYAIRYIFRIPTSVTLPEHREAHVLAIEQERKEEMYDATAVEKKLKAMEYKIIEMRFKIAEMRSLINEVDDTAKVMEAMENAAEQKELEYSQNSTIIASQ
;
A
#
# COMPACT_ATOMS: atom_id res chain seq x y z
N MET A 1 -29.89 8.53 1.14
CA MET A 1 -28.92 7.47 0.76
C MET A 1 -28.35 6.90 2.04
N SER A 2 -28.66 5.65 2.38
CA SER A 2 -28.20 5.04 3.63
C SER A 2 -26.74 4.59 3.49
N GLU A 3 -25.95 4.89 4.52
CA GLU A 3 -24.53 4.55 4.72
C GLU A 3 -24.16 3.10 4.36
N LYS A 4 -25.15 2.19 4.50
CA LYS A 4 -25.04 0.78 4.10
C LYS A 4 -24.75 0.54 2.62
N GLY A 5 -24.99 1.51 1.73
CA GLY A 5 -24.72 1.37 0.29
C GLY A 5 -23.27 1.63 -0.12
N ARG A 6 -22.46 2.30 0.73
CA ARG A 6 -21.04 2.61 0.44
C ARG A 6 -20.09 1.47 0.79
N LEU A 7 -20.41 0.66 1.80
CA LEU A 7 -19.57 -0.46 2.28
C LEU A 7 -19.83 -1.79 1.55
N VAL A 8 -20.71 -1.83 0.54
CA VAL A 8 -21.26 -3.08 -0.01
C VAL A 8 -20.25 -3.94 -0.79
N ASN A 9 -19.07 -3.43 -1.15
CA ASN A 9 -18.20 -4.13 -2.10
C ASN A 9 -16.70 -4.10 -1.79
N GLU A 10 -16.26 -3.73 -0.57
CA GLU A 10 -14.82 -3.71 -0.28
C GLU A 10 -14.21 -5.12 -0.32
N PHE A 11 -14.92 -6.10 0.24
CA PHE A 11 -14.51 -7.51 0.24
C PHE A 11 -14.48 -8.08 -1.18
N GLU A 12 -15.51 -7.81 -1.97
CA GLU A 12 -15.60 -8.19 -3.37
C GLU A 12 -14.50 -7.51 -4.21
N SER A 13 -14.21 -6.23 -3.95
CA SER A 13 -13.17 -5.51 -4.67
C SER A 13 -11.77 -6.02 -4.34
N TYR A 14 -11.56 -6.48 -3.10
CA TYR A 14 -10.34 -7.18 -2.70
C TYR A 14 -10.21 -8.51 -3.44
N PHE A 15 -11.26 -9.34 -3.42
CA PHE A 15 -11.24 -10.67 -4.04
C PHE A 15 -11.07 -10.62 -5.57
N TYR A 16 -11.80 -9.74 -6.25
CA TYR A 16 -11.73 -9.63 -7.71
C TYR A 16 -10.58 -8.76 -8.20
N GLU A 17 -9.88 -8.06 -7.32
CA GLU A 17 -8.85 -7.05 -7.64
C GLU A 17 -9.35 -5.88 -8.51
N PHE A 18 -10.66 -5.78 -8.71
CA PHE A 18 -11.32 -4.66 -9.37
C PHE A 18 -12.65 -4.35 -8.67
N SER A 19 -13.10 -3.10 -8.80
CA SER A 19 -14.42 -2.72 -8.27
C SER A 19 -15.54 -3.24 -9.17
N PRO A 20 -16.50 -4.05 -8.68
CA PRO A 20 -17.62 -4.51 -9.50
C PRO A 20 -18.47 -3.35 -10.06
N ARG A 21 -18.55 -2.22 -9.34
CA ARG A 21 -19.17 -0.99 -9.86
C ARG A 21 -18.34 -0.38 -10.99
N GLY A 22 -17.02 -0.30 -10.80
CA GLY A 22 -16.10 0.17 -11.84
C GLY A 22 -16.17 -0.69 -13.11
N PHE A 23 -16.34 -2.00 -12.97
CA PHE A 23 -16.56 -2.90 -14.11
C PHE A 23 -17.85 -2.56 -14.86
N THR A 24 -18.98 -2.41 -14.14
CA THR A 24 -20.26 -2.06 -14.79
C THR A 24 -20.23 -0.69 -15.46
N ASP A 25 -19.50 0.28 -14.89
CA ASP A 25 -19.28 1.59 -15.51
C ASP A 25 -18.42 1.45 -16.77
N GLY A 26 -17.42 0.57 -16.77
CA GLY A 26 -16.64 0.23 -17.96
C GLY A 26 -17.50 -0.36 -19.08
N VAL A 27 -18.43 -1.26 -18.75
CA VAL A 27 -19.41 -1.80 -19.70
C VAL A 27 -20.32 -0.70 -20.24
N TYR A 28 -20.81 0.20 -19.38
CA TYR A 28 -21.60 1.35 -19.81
C TYR A 28 -20.83 2.19 -20.85
N ASN A 29 -19.59 2.56 -20.54
CA ASN A 29 -18.77 3.38 -21.43
C ASN A 29 -18.50 2.66 -22.75
N ALA A 30 -18.16 1.37 -22.72
CA ALA A 30 -17.93 0.59 -23.94
C ALA A 30 -19.16 0.55 -24.86
N ILE A 31 -20.37 0.47 -24.30
CA ILE A 31 -21.61 0.51 -25.09
C ILE A 31 -21.80 1.89 -25.72
N ILE A 32 -21.54 2.96 -24.97
CA ILE A 32 -21.63 4.34 -25.48
C ILE A 32 -20.59 4.59 -26.57
N ASP A 33 -19.35 4.14 -26.37
CA ASP A 33 -18.25 4.28 -27.32
C ASP A 33 -18.56 3.53 -28.62
N SER A 34 -19.03 2.28 -28.52
CA SER A 34 -19.43 1.47 -29.69
C SER A 34 -20.61 2.09 -30.44
N TRP A 35 -21.58 2.66 -29.73
CA TRP A 35 -22.67 3.41 -30.36
C TRP A 35 -22.15 4.66 -31.07
N SER A 36 -21.28 5.43 -30.41
CA SER A 36 -20.71 6.65 -30.97
C SER A 36 -19.89 6.36 -32.23
N GLU A 37 -19.09 5.29 -32.22
CA GLU A 37 -18.32 4.84 -33.37
C GLU A 37 -19.24 4.42 -34.52
N SER A 38 -20.25 3.60 -34.25
CA SER A 38 -21.22 3.13 -35.26
C SER A 38 -21.98 4.29 -35.90
N VAL A 39 -22.42 5.25 -35.07
CA VAL A 39 -23.06 6.47 -35.55
C VAL A 39 -22.09 7.31 -36.38
N GLY A 40 -20.84 7.46 -35.93
CA GLY A 40 -19.80 8.19 -36.65
C GLY A 40 -19.61 7.67 -38.07
N ILE A 41 -19.45 6.35 -38.23
CA ILE A 41 -19.30 5.69 -39.54
C ILE A 41 -20.48 6.00 -40.47
N HIS A 42 -21.71 5.94 -39.96
CA HIS A 42 -22.90 6.22 -40.77
C HIS A 42 -23.10 7.71 -41.08
N LEU A 43 -22.50 8.62 -40.32
CA LEU A 43 -22.54 10.06 -40.57
C LEU A 43 -21.52 10.51 -41.62
N GLU A 44 -20.54 9.67 -41.96
CA GLU A 44 -19.62 9.91 -43.08
C GLU A 44 -20.29 9.68 -44.45
N ASP A 45 -21.49 9.09 -44.49
CA ASP A 45 -22.27 8.96 -45.72
C ASP A 45 -22.63 10.37 -46.26
N PRO A 46 -22.29 10.70 -47.53
CA PRO A 46 -22.56 12.00 -48.12
C PRO A 46 -24.02 12.45 -48.06
N GLN A 47 -24.99 11.52 -48.01
CA GLN A 47 -26.40 11.86 -47.85
C GLN A 47 -26.73 12.37 -46.44
N LEU A 48 -26.11 11.76 -45.42
CA LEU A 48 -26.30 12.11 -44.01
C LEU A 48 -25.37 13.24 -43.53
N ALA A 49 -24.21 13.41 -44.17
CA ALA A 49 -23.25 14.46 -43.85
C ALA A 49 -23.87 15.87 -43.93
N SER A 50 -24.81 16.06 -44.87
CA SER A 50 -25.58 17.31 -45.01
C SER A 50 -26.48 17.64 -43.81
N LEU A 51 -26.89 16.62 -43.04
CA LEU A 51 -27.77 16.73 -41.88
C LEU A 51 -27.00 16.88 -40.57
N VAL A 52 -25.69 16.60 -40.54
CA VAL A 52 -24.85 16.70 -39.33
C VAL A 52 -24.87 18.11 -38.75
N GLY A 53 -24.94 19.16 -39.57
CA GLY A 53 -25.04 20.55 -39.11
C GLY A 53 -26.41 20.94 -38.52
N ASN A 54 -27.42 20.08 -38.67
CA ASN A 54 -28.78 20.35 -38.20
C ASN A 54 -28.94 19.99 -36.72
N LYS A 55 -29.13 21.01 -35.87
CA LYS A 55 -29.35 20.83 -34.42
C LYS A 55 -30.51 19.89 -34.06
N SER A 56 -31.57 19.84 -34.88
CA SER A 56 -32.71 18.94 -34.65
C SER A 56 -32.36 17.48 -34.89
N PHE A 57 -31.51 17.21 -35.89
CA PHE A 57 -31.02 15.88 -36.21
C PHE A 57 -30.05 15.39 -35.12
N GLN A 58 -29.09 16.24 -34.71
CA GLN A 58 -28.20 15.95 -33.58
C GLN A 58 -28.97 15.67 -32.28
N SER A 59 -30.01 16.47 -32.01
CA SER A 59 -30.88 16.27 -30.84
C SER A 59 -31.73 14.99 -30.95
N GLY A 60 -32.09 14.57 -32.16
CA GLY A 60 -32.78 13.30 -32.43
C GLY A 60 -31.88 12.09 -32.19
N LEU A 61 -30.62 12.17 -32.63
CA LEU A 61 -29.58 11.16 -32.42
C LEU A 61 -29.23 10.99 -30.94
N LEU A 62 -28.96 12.09 -30.23
CA LEU A 62 -28.78 12.05 -28.77
C LEU A 62 -30.07 11.61 -28.06
N GLY A 63 -31.22 12.02 -28.60
CA GLY A 63 -32.52 11.57 -28.14
C GLY A 63 -32.73 10.06 -28.26
N PHE A 64 -32.04 9.36 -29.16
CA PHE A 64 -32.13 7.90 -29.25
C PHE A 64 -31.64 7.22 -27.98
N LEU A 65 -30.52 7.68 -27.41
CA LEU A 65 -29.99 7.15 -26.15
C LEU A 65 -30.67 7.74 -24.91
N PHE A 66 -31.08 9.01 -24.98
CA PHE A 66 -31.45 9.79 -23.80
C PHE A 66 -32.90 10.28 -23.76
N ARG A 67 -33.75 9.99 -24.75
CA ARG A 67 -35.19 10.29 -24.64
C ARG A 67 -35.78 9.55 -23.46
N SER A 68 -36.74 10.19 -22.81
CA SER A 68 -37.53 9.67 -21.69
C SER A 68 -38.21 8.33 -21.98
N GLU A 69 -38.52 8.05 -23.25
CA GLU A 69 -39.11 6.79 -23.72
C GLU A 69 -38.08 5.68 -23.88
N CYS A 70 -36.80 6.04 -24.09
CA CYS A 70 -35.71 5.10 -24.17
C CYS A 70 -35.24 4.74 -22.76
N LYS A 71 -35.63 3.53 -22.32
CA LYS A 71 -35.28 2.98 -21.00
C LYS A 71 -33.81 2.57 -20.89
N PHE A 72 -32.93 3.05 -21.78
CA PHE A 72 -31.53 2.63 -21.85
C PHE A 72 -30.80 2.80 -20.52
N LYS A 73 -30.91 3.99 -19.91
CA LYS A 73 -30.34 4.25 -18.58
C LYS A 73 -30.94 3.32 -17.52
N THR A 74 -32.25 3.05 -17.58
CA THR A 74 -32.93 2.14 -16.65
C THR A 74 -32.47 0.69 -16.82
N ILE A 75 -32.30 0.23 -18.06
CA ILE A 75 -31.82 -1.11 -18.38
C ILE A 75 -30.39 -1.28 -17.86
N LEU A 76 -29.52 -0.29 -18.09
CA LEU A 76 -28.14 -0.35 -17.60
C LEU A 76 -28.07 -0.27 -16.09
N ASN A 77 -28.88 0.56 -15.44
CA ASN A 77 -28.97 0.55 -13.98
C ASN A 77 -29.45 -0.81 -13.45
N ASN A 78 -30.44 -1.43 -14.08
CA ASN A 78 -30.92 -2.75 -13.70
C ASN A 78 -29.85 -3.82 -13.93
N PHE A 79 -29.09 -3.73 -15.01
CA PHE A 79 -27.93 -4.60 -15.27
C PHE A 79 -26.88 -4.43 -14.18
N THR A 80 -26.52 -3.19 -13.83
CA THR A 80 -25.56 -2.89 -12.78
C THR A 80 -26.01 -3.47 -11.43
N ASP A 81 -27.26 -3.23 -11.04
CA ASP A 81 -27.82 -3.77 -9.80
C ASP A 81 -27.84 -5.30 -9.80
N TYR A 82 -28.20 -5.92 -10.92
CA TYR A 82 -28.21 -7.37 -11.06
C TYR A 82 -26.80 -7.98 -10.98
N ALA A 83 -25.85 -7.41 -11.73
CA ALA A 83 -24.47 -7.85 -11.74
C ALA A 83 -23.85 -7.76 -10.35
N ILE A 84 -24.04 -6.63 -9.66
CA ILE A 84 -23.53 -6.44 -8.30
C ILE A 84 -24.18 -7.41 -7.31
N ARG A 85 -25.50 -7.67 -7.40
CA ARG A 85 -26.21 -8.53 -6.44
C ARG A 85 -26.00 -10.03 -6.64
N TYR A 86 -25.92 -10.48 -7.88
CA TYR A 86 -26.05 -11.91 -8.19
C TYR A 86 -24.80 -12.51 -8.85
N ILE A 87 -23.97 -11.70 -9.50
CA ILE A 87 -22.76 -12.18 -10.18
C ILE A 87 -21.55 -11.91 -9.30
N PHE A 88 -21.35 -10.65 -8.91
CA PHE A 88 -20.17 -10.24 -8.16
C PHE A 88 -20.34 -10.33 -6.65
N ARG A 89 -21.54 -10.63 -6.14
CA ARG A 89 -21.74 -10.76 -4.70
C ARG A 89 -21.12 -12.06 -4.21
N ILE A 90 -20.18 -11.97 -3.29
CA ILE A 90 -19.69 -13.14 -2.56
C ILE A 90 -20.67 -13.42 -1.42
N PRO A 91 -21.27 -14.62 -1.34
CA PRO A 91 -22.21 -14.93 -0.27
C PRO A 91 -21.52 -14.86 1.10
N THR A 92 -22.20 -14.30 2.10
CA THR A 92 -21.66 -14.19 3.47
C THR A 92 -21.45 -15.54 4.15
N SER A 93 -22.04 -16.61 3.62
CA SER A 93 -21.85 -17.98 4.10
C SER A 93 -20.58 -18.64 3.56
N VAL A 94 -19.86 -17.99 2.65
CA VAL A 94 -18.66 -18.53 2.01
C VAL A 94 -17.43 -17.84 2.58
N THR A 95 -16.52 -18.63 3.14
CA THR A 95 -15.18 -18.18 3.48
C THR A 95 -14.27 -18.42 2.28
N LEU A 96 -13.64 -17.36 1.77
CA LEU A 96 -12.66 -17.49 0.70
C LEU A 96 -11.41 -18.24 1.18
N PRO A 97 -10.71 -18.96 0.29
CA PRO A 97 -9.50 -19.71 0.65
C PRO A 97 -8.44 -18.85 1.34
N GLU A 98 -8.20 -17.61 0.88
CA GLU A 98 -7.23 -16.69 1.49
C GLU A 98 -7.58 -16.27 2.92
N HIS A 99 -8.86 -16.34 3.30
CA HIS A 99 -9.34 -15.90 4.62
C HIS A 99 -9.63 -17.07 5.56
N ARG A 100 -9.34 -18.31 5.13
CA ARG A 100 -9.64 -19.51 5.90
C ARG A 100 -8.94 -19.53 7.26
N GLU A 101 -7.65 -19.17 7.29
CA GLU A 101 -6.87 -19.14 8.53
C GLU A 101 -7.36 -18.06 9.49
N ALA A 102 -7.62 -16.85 8.98
CA ALA A 102 -8.18 -15.75 9.78
C ALA A 102 -9.56 -16.11 10.35
N HIS A 103 -10.40 -16.79 9.57
CA HIS A 103 -11.72 -17.24 10.02
C HIS A 103 -11.62 -18.32 11.11
N VAL A 104 -10.69 -19.27 10.98
CA VAL A 104 -10.43 -20.27 12.03
C VAL A 104 -9.95 -19.61 13.31
N LEU A 105 -9.01 -18.67 13.22
CA LEU A 105 -8.51 -17.92 14.37
C LEU A 105 -9.60 -17.09 15.04
N ALA A 106 -10.48 -16.44 14.27
CA ALA A 106 -11.61 -15.69 14.80
C ALA A 106 -12.57 -16.59 15.59
N ILE A 107 -12.92 -17.77 15.05
CA ILE A 107 -13.76 -18.76 15.76
C ILE A 107 -13.06 -19.27 17.03
N GLU A 108 -11.76 -19.56 16.96
CA GLU A 108 -11.00 -19.99 18.14
C GLU A 108 -10.92 -18.91 19.21
N GLN A 109 -10.83 -17.65 18.81
CA GLN A 109 -10.79 -16.50 19.70
C GLN A 109 -12.16 -16.23 20.35
N GLU A 110 -13.26 -16.32 19.60
CA GLU A 110 -14.62 -16.29 20.15
C GLU A 110 -14.86 -17.44 21.13
N ARG A 111 -14.39 -18.65 20.79
CA ARG A 111 -14.53 -19.84 21.64
C ARG A 111 -13.73 -19.76 22.93
N LYS A 112 -12.62 -19.01 22.95
CA LYS A 112 -11.76 -18.90 24.11
C LYS A 112 -12.28 -17.95 25.19
N GLU A 113 -13.33 -17.15 24.94
CA GLU A 113 -13.79 -16.09 25.87
C GLU A 113 -12.62 -15.20 26.39
N GLU A 114 -11.47 -15.22 25.70
CA GLU A 114 -10.35 -14.35 26.00
C GLU A 114 -10.71 -13.00 25.38
N MET A 115 -11.45 -12.22 26.17
CA MET A 115 -11.75 -10.83 25.87
C MET A 115 -10.42 -10.16 25.51
N TYR A 116 -10.26 -9.81 24.23
CA TYR A 116 -9.07 -9.15 23.72
C TYR A 116 -8.86 -7.87 24.52
N ASP A 117 -8.00 -7.94 25.54
CA ASP A 117 -7.69 -6.78 26.38
C ASP A 117 -6.71 -5.91 25.60
N ALA A 118 -7.27 -5.06 24.73
CA ALA A 118 -6.55 -4.05 23.99
C ALA A 118 -5.65 -3.21 24.92
N THR A 119 -6.06 -3.00 26.17
CA THR A 119 -5.28 -2.26 27.16
C THR A 119 -4.06 -3.05 27.66
N ALA A 120 -4.15 -4.38 27.78
CA ALA A 120 -3.01 -5.22 28.12
C ALA A 120 -1.98 -5.26 26.98
N VAL A 121 -2.43 -5.30 25.72
CA VAL A 121 -1.55 -5.24 24.56
C VAL A 121 -0.88 -3.87 24.46
N GLU A 122 -1.62 -2.78 24.65
CA GLU A 122 -1.07 -1.42 24.65
C GLU A 122 -0.05 -1.21 25.78
N LYS A 123 -0.33 -1.74 26.98
CA LYS A 123 0.63 -1.73 28.10
C LYS A 123 1.90 -2.50 27.77
N LYS A 124 1.80 -3.68 27.14
CA LYS A 124 2.97 -4.44 26.68
C LYS A 124 3.76 -3.68 25.62
N LEU A 125 3.08 -3.03 24.67
CA LEU A 125 3.72 -2.22 23.63
C LEU A 125 4.53 -1.08 24.26
N LYS A 126 3.91 -0.28 25.14
CA LYS A 126 4.59 0.81 25.87
C LYS A 126 5.77 0.30 26.69
N ALA A 127 5.63 -0.83 27.38
CA ALA A 127 6.74 -1.42 28.13
C ALA A 127 7.92 -1.82 27.23
N MET A 128 7.65 -2.35 26.03
CA MET A 128 8.70 -2.65 25.04
C MET A 128 9.34 -1.38 24.49
N GLU A 129 8.56 -0.33 24.22
CA GLU A 129 9.10 0.98 23.78
C GLU A 129 10.07 1.56 24.81
N TYR A 130 9.71 1.55 26.09
CA TYR A 130 10.62 1.98 27.17
C TYR A 130 11.89 1.14 27.21
N LYS A 131 11.77 -0.19 27.05
CA LYS A 131 12.93 -1.09 27.02
C LYS A 131 13.85 -0.80 25.83
N ILE A 132 13.30 -0.48 24.67
CA ILE A 132 14.07 -0.06 23.49
C ILE A 132 14.85 1.23 23.79
N ILE A 133 14.19 2.22 24.42
CA ILE A 133 14.84 3.49 24.80
C ILE A 133 15.98 3.24 25.79
N GLU A 134 15.75 2.43 26.82
CA GLU A 134 16.78 2.06 27.81
C GLU A 134 17.98 1.37 27.14
N MET A 135 17.73 0.41 26.25
CA MET A 135 18.79 -0.27 25.51
C MET A 135 19.58 0.69 24.61
N ARG A 136 18.93 1.69 24.00
CA ARG A 136 19.63 2.71 23.20
C ARG A 136 20.59 3.54 24.05
N PHE A 137 20.19 3.93 25.26
CA PHE A 137 21.09 4.63 26.19
C PHE A 137 22.27 3.76 26.59
N LYS A 138 22.05 2.49 26.95
CA LYS A 138 23.12 1.54 27.27
C LYS A 138 24.10 1.34 26.12
N ILE A 139 23.60 1.25 24.87
CA ILE A 139 24.47 1.15 23.69
C ILE A 139 25.30 2.43 23.51
N ALA A 140 24.71 3.61 23.72
CA ALA A 140 25.45 4.88 23.61
C ALA A 140 26.56 4.98 24.67
N GLU A 141 26.27 4.59 25.90
CA GLU A 141 27.24 4.55 27.00
C GLU A 141 28.38 3.57 26.70
N MET A 142 28.06 2.34 26.27
CA MET A 142 29.08 1.37 25.88
C MET A 142 29.96 1.86 24.72
N ARG A 143 29.39 2.57 23.75
CA ARG A 143 30.16 3.18 22.65
C ARG A 143 31.10 4.28 23.15
N SER A 144 30.66 5.11 24.09
CA SER A 144 31.53 6.12 24.71
C SER A 144 32.72 5.45 25.40
N LEU A 145 32.45 4.41 26.19
CA LEU A 145 33.49 3.67 26.89
C LEU A 145 34.47 2.99 25.92
N ILE A 146 33.98 2.41 24.83
CA ILE A 146 34.84 1.84 23.78
C ILE A 146 35.77 2.91 23.20
N ASN A 147 35.25 4.11 22.91
CA ASN A 147 36.08 5.18 22.36
C ASN A 147 37.14 5.64 23.38
N GLU A 148 36.81 5.77 24.66
CA GLU A 148 37.78 6.11 25.70
C GLU A 148 38.89 5.05 25.83
N VAL A 149 38.52 3.77 25.78
CA VAL A 149 39.50 2.67 25.79
C VAL A 149 40.38 2.69 24.54
N ASP A 150 39.81 2.97 23.36
CA ASP A 150 40.58 3.07 22.11
C ASP A 150 41.55 4.26 22.13
N ASP A 151 41.12 5.42 22.65
CA ASP A 151 41.96 6.60 22.79
C ASP A 151 43.11 6.36 23.77
N THR A 152 42.84 5.73 24.91
CA THR A 152 43.90 5.37 25.88
C THR A 152 44.86 4.31 25.34
N ALA A 153 44.37 3.34 24.57
CA ALA A 153 45.21 2.35 23.89
C ALA A 153 46.17 3.01 22.88
N LYS A 154 45.67 3.94 22.06
CA LYS A 154 46.50 4.72 21.11
C LYS A 154 47.59 5.53 21.82
N VAL A 155 47.27 6.13 22.97
CA VAL A 155 48.27 6.87 23.77
C VAL A 155 49.34 5.92 24.32
N MET A 156 48.94 4.75 24.83
CA MET A 156 49.91 3.75 25.30
C MET A 156 50.82 3.25 24.17
N GLU A 157 50.26 2.94 23.00
CA GLU A 157 51.03 2.54 21.82
C GLU A 157 52.01 3.64 21.38
N ALA A 158 51.60 4.92 21.40
CA ALA A 158 52.49 6.03 21.09
C ALA A 158 53.62 6.19 22.12
N MET A 159 53.33 5.96 23.41
CA MET A 159 54.34 5.99 24.47
C MET A 159 55.34 4.84 24.35
N GLU A 160 54.88 3.64 24.03
CA GLU A 160 55.72 2.46 23.78
C GLU A 160 56.66 2.70 22.60
N ASN A 161 56.12 3.14 21.45
CA ASN A 161 56.92 3.51 20.28
C ASN A 161 57.96 4.61 20.59
N ALA A 162 57.59 5.62 21.38
CA ALA A 162 58.53 6.68 21.78
C ALA A 162 59.62 6.19 22.74
N ALA A 163 59.32 5.22 23.61
CA ALA A 163 60.29 4.59 24.49
C ALA A 163 61.29 3.74 23.67
N GLU A 164 60.80 2.92 22.74
CA GLU A 164 61.64 2.13 21.83
C GLU A 164 62.57 3.01 20.99
N GLN A 165 62.06 4.13 20.44
CA GLN A 165 62.87 5.08 19.67
C GLN A 165 63.98 5.69 20.53
N LYS A 166 63.70 6.07 21.78
CA LYS A 166 64.72 6.59 22.69
C LYS A 166 65.77 5.53 23.04
N GLU A 167 65.38 4.29 23.28
CA GLU A 167 66.33 3.20 23.53
C GLU A 167 67.27 2.98 22.33
N LEU A 168 66.74 3.03 21.11
CA LEU A 168 67.54 2.98 19.87
C LEU A 168 68.52 4.15 19.77
N GLU A 169 68.10 5.38 20.08
CA GLU A 169 68.97 6.56 20.11
C GLU A 169 70.09 6.43 21.15
N TYR A 170 69.81 5.92 22.36
CA TYR A 170 70.82 5.67 23.38
C TYR A 170 71.84 4.60 22.96
N SER A 171 71.40 3.55 22.28
CA SER A 171 72.28 2.49 21.75
C SER A 171 73.20 3.01 20.61
N GLN A 172 72.68 3.87 19.73
CA GLN A 172 73.46 4.47 18.66
C GLN A 172 74.50 5.47 19.19
N ASN A 173 74.12 6.34 20.14
CA ASN A 173 75.02 7.34 20.71
C ASN A 173 76.16 6.71 21.54
N SER A 174 75.89 5.62 22.27
CA SER A 174 76.93 4.89 23.01
C SER A 174 77.95 4.19 22.09
N THR A 175 77.51 3.71 20.92
CA THR A 175 78.41 3.13 19.90
C THR A 175 79.33 4.19 19.29
N ILE A 176 78.84 5.41 19.05
CA ILE A 176 79.63 6.51 18.49
C ILE A 176 80.71 6.99 19.46
N ILE A 177 80.40 7.09 20.76
CA ILE A 177 81.36 7.50 21.80
C ILE A 177 82.45 6.44 22.02
N ALA A 178 82.13 5.15 21.89
CA ALA A 178 83.13 4.08 21.97
C ALA A 178 84.05 3.97 20.74
N SER A 179 83.74 4.70 19.66
CA SER A 179 84.47 4.69 18.38
C SER A 179 85.37 5.92 18.17
N GLN A 180 85.44 6.84 19.14
CA GLN A 180 86.33 8.00 19.18
C GLN A 180 87.45 7.78 20.21
#